data_AF-A0A523K1F5-F1
#
_entry.id   AF-A0A523K1F5-F1
#
_cell.length_a   1.000
_cell.length_b   1.000
_cell.length_c   1.000
_cell.angle_alpha   90.00
_cell.angle_beta   90.00
_cell.angle_gamma   90.00
#
_symmetry.space_group_name_H-M   'P 1'
#
loop_
_entity.id
_entity.type
_entity.pdbx_description
1 polymer ?
#
loop_
_entity_poly.entity_id
_entity_poly.type
_entity_poly.pdbx_seq_one_letter_code
_entity_poly.pdbx_strand_id
1 'polypeptide(L)'
;MVTDRSEDREQIQERRAARRQGLAYQGAFEAVIAILIATGIGYWIDTSFDTSPFGLLIGATVGFGSFVLRLLRLGRLLQEVADEEATEKDGSD
;
A
#
# COMPACT_ATOMS: atom_id res chain seq x y z
N MET A 1 20.04 19.64 33.04
CA MET A 1 19.13 18.50 32.86
C MET A 1 18.21 18.82 31.68
N VAL A 2 18.65 18.49 30.46
CA VAL A 2 18.00 18.85 29.17
C VAL A 2 17.90 17.63 28.22
N THR A 3 18.45 16.48 28.61
CA THR A 3 18.61 15.27 27.79
C THR A 3 17.35 14.41 27.62
N ASP A 4 16.32 14.63 28.45
CA ASP A 4 15.09 13.80 28.47
C ASP A 4 14.19 14.02 27.23
N ARG A 5 14.13 15.27 26.74
CA ARG A 5 13.21 15.65 25.65
C ARG A 5 13.65 15.15 24.27
N SER A 6 14.95 14.93 24.05
CA SER A 6 15.49 14.45 22.77
C SER A 6 15.25 12.96 22.58
N GLU A 7 15.47 12.15 23.62
CA GLU A 7 15.29 10.69 23.58
C GLU A 7 13.81 10.32 23.36
N ASP A 8 12.88 11.05 23.98
CA ASP A 8 11.44 10.88 23.76
C ASP A 8 11.03 11.17 22.31
N ARG A 9 11.61 12.20 21.68
CA ARG A 9 11.30 12.56 20.29
C ARG A 9 11.83 11.53 19.31
N GLU A 10 13.05 11.03 19.52
CA GLU A 10 13.63 9.97 18.69
C GLU A 10 12.83 8.67 18.81
N GLN A 11 12.47 8.24 20.03
CA GLN A 11 11.61 7.05 20.21
C GLN A 11 10.23 7.21 19.57
N ILE A 12 9.61 8.38 19.66
CA ILE A 12 8.32 8.64 19.03
C ILE A 12 8.45 8.60 17.51
N GLN A 13 9.53 9.13 16.94
CA GLN A 13 9.79 9.07 15.50
C GLN A 13 10.03 7.64 15.02
N GLU A 14 10.87 6.86 15.71
CA GLU A 14 11.10 5.45 15.38
C GLU A 14 9.81 4.62 15.42
N ARG A 15 8.99 4.80 16.46
CA ARG A 15 7.68 4.12 16.57
C ARG A 15 6.73 4.52 15.46
N ARG A 16 6.74 5.79 15.03
CA ARG A 16 5.93 6.28 13.89
C ARG A 16 6.44 5.70 12.56
N ALA A 17 7.75 5.66 12.35
CA ALA A 17 8.37 5.06 11.17
C ALA A 17 8.07 3.56 11.05
N ALA A 18 8.20 2.82 12.16
CA ALA A 18 7.86 1.40 12.23
C ALA A 18 6.37 1.13 11.94
N ARG A 19 5.46 1.96 12.49
CA ARG A 19 4.02 1.88 12.17
C ARG A 19 3.75 2.17 10.70
N ARG A 20 4.37 3.22 10.12
CA ARG A 20 4.23 3.57 8.70
C ARG A 20 4.69 2.42 7.80
N GLN A 21 5.82 1.79 8.10
CA GLN A 21 6.30 0.61 7.36
C GLN A 21 5.31 -0.56 7.47
N GLY A 22 4.79 -0.85 8.66
CA GLY A 22 3.81 -1.93 8.86
C GLY A 22 2.54 -1.72 8.02
N LEU A 23 2.01 -0.50 7.97
CA LEU A 23 0.85 -0.15 7.15
C LEU A 23 1.13 -0.29 5.65
N ALA A 24 2.33 0.10 5.19
CA ALA A 24 2.72 -0.05 3.79
C ALA A 24 2.81 -1.52 3.36
N TYR A 25 3.43 -2.37 4.19
CA TYR A 25 3.54 -3.82 3.93
C TYR A 25 2.17 -4.50 3.92
N GLN A 26 1.30 -4.20 4.87
CA GLN A 26 -0.07 -4.71 4.87
C GLN A 26 -0.82 -4.26 3.61
N GLY A 27 -0.63 -3.00 3.22
CA GLY A 27 -1.18 -2.42 2.00
C GLY A 27 -0.79 -3.17 0.74
N ALA A 28 0.51 -3.43 0.58
CA ALA A 28 1.05 -4.19 -0.53
C ALA A 28 0.57 -5.65 -0.52
N PHE A 29 0.58 -6.29 0.65
CA PHE A 29 0.15 -7.69 0.80
C PHE A 29 -1.30 -7.89 0.38
N GLU A 30 -2.21 -7.07 0.90
CA GLU A 30 -3.62 -7.15 0.52
C GLU A 30 -3.85 -6.87 -0.98
N ALA A 31 -3.02 -6.02 -1.61
CA ALA A 31 -3.08 -5.78 -3.05
C ALA A 31 -2.72 -7.04 -3.87
N VAL A 32 -1.69 -7.77 -3.44
CA VAL A 32 -1.28 -9.04 -4.06
C VAL A 32 -2.35 -10.12 -3.86
N ILE A 33 -2.88 -10.24 -2.65
CA ILE A 33 -3.96 -11.19 -2.35
C ILE A 33 -5.21 -10.90 -3.20
N ALA A 34 -5.56 -9.63 -3.42
CA ALA A 34 -6.69 -9.26 -4.28
C ALA A 34 -6.51 -9.76 -5.73
N ILE A 35 -5.30 -9.68 -6.30
CA ILE A 35 -5.01 -10.22 -7.63
C ILE A 35 -5.20 -11.74 -7.64
N LEU A 36 -4.64 -12.44 -6.64
CA LEU A 36 -4.73 -13.91 -6.57
C LEU A 36 -6.18 -14.38 -6.45
N ILE A 37 -6.99 -13.71 -5.62
CA ILE A 37 -8.41 -14.04 -5.46
C ILE A 37 -9.16 -13.78 -6.77
N ALA A 38 -9.01 -12.60 -7.39
CA ALA A 38 -9.70 -12.25 -8.62
C ALA A 38 -9.33 -13.19 -9.78
N THR A 39 -8.05 -13.54 -9.89
CA THR A 39 -7.54 -14.46 -10.93
C THR A 39 -8.01 -15.89 -10.68
N GLY A 40 -7.99 -16.35 -9.42
CA GLY A 40 -8.49 -17.67 -9.03
C GLY A 40 -9.99 -17.83 -9.28
N ILE A 41 -10.78 -16.79 -9.00
CA ILE A 41 -12.22 -16.76 -9.33
C ILE A 41 -12.41 -16.82 -10.84
N GLY A 42 -11.66 -16.02 -11.61
CA GLY A 42 -11.73 -16.04 -13.08
C GLY A 42 -11.41 -17.41 -13.68
N TYR A 43 -10.36 -18.07 -13.18
CA TYR A 43 -9.99 -19.43 -13.57
C TYR A 43 -11.10 -20.45 -13.25
N TRP A 44 -11.69 -20.35 -12.05
CA TRP A 44 -12.74 -21.27 -11.62
C TRP A 44 -14.02 -21.13 -12.46
N ILE A 45 -14.37 -19.90 -12.84
CA ILE A 45 -15.48 -19.63 -13.77
C ILE A 45 -15.21 -20.29 -15.12
N ASP A 46 -14.03 -20.07 -15.70
CA ASP A 46 -13.69 -20.66 -17.01
C ASP A 46 -13.72 -22.18 -16.99
N THR A 47 -13.26 -22.80 -15.90
CA THR A 47 -13.25 -24.27 -15.75
C THR A 47 -14.66 -24.85 -15.52
N SER A 48 -15.58 -24.08 -14.93
CA SER A 48 -16.93 -24.56 -14.61
C SER A 48 -17.91 -24.41 -15.78
N PHE A 49 -17.68 -23.45 -16.67
CA PHE A 49 -18.57 -23.14 -17.80
C PHE A 49 -18.01 -23.59 -19.16
N ASP A 50 -16.85 -24.26 -19.18
CA ASP A 50 -16.13 -24.70 -20.39
C ASP A 50 -15.92 -23.55 -21.40
N THR A 51 -15.86 -22.32 -20.88
CA THR A 51 -15.69 -21.11 -21.67
C THR A 51 -14.22 -20.93 -22.03
N SER A 52 -13.95 -20.49 -23.27
CA SER A 52 -12.66 -19.89 -23.64
C SER A 52 -12.23 -18.85 -22.59
N PRO A 53 -10.92 -18.58 -22.35
CA PRO A 53 -10.36 -18.02 -21.10
C PRO A 53 -10.70 -16.53 -20.83
N PHE A 54 -11.96 -16.15 -20.98
CA PHE A 54 -12.49 -14.81 -20.82
C PHE A 54 -12.69 -14.46 -19.35
N GLY A 55 -13.16 -15.39 -18.51
CA GLY A 55 -13.32 -15.18 -17.08
C GLY A 55 -11.99 -14.89 -16.40
N LEU A 56 -10.93 -15.62 -16.77
CA LEU A 56 -9.56 -15.42 -16.33
C LEU A 56 -9.01 -14.07 -16.82
N LEU A 57 -9.22 -13.69 -18.08
CA LEU A 57 -8.78 -12.39 -18.60
C LEU A 57 -9.47 -11.21 -17.91
N ILE A 58 -10.79 -11.31 -17.67
CA ILE A 58 -11.55 -10.29 -16.95
C ILE A 58 -11.08 -10.23 -15.49
N GLY A 59 -10.99 -11.37 -14.81
CA GLY A 59 -10.51 -11.46 -13.43
C GLY A 59 -9.11 -10.91 -13.26
N ALA A 60 -8.18 -11.25 -14.17
CA ALA A 60 -6.82 -10.72 -14.17
C ALA A 60 -6.80 -9.20 -14.40
N THR A 61 -7.60 -8.69 -15.34
CA THR A 61 -7.68 -7.24 -15.62
C THR A 61 -8.22 -6.47 -14.43
N VAL A 62 -9.29 -6.96 -13.80
CA VAL A 62 -9.90 -6.33 -12.61
C VAL A 62 -8.95 -6.41 -11.41
N GLY A 63 -8.31 -7.56 -11.18
CA GLY A 63 -7.33 -7.75 -10.12
C GLY A 63 -6.11 -6.83 -10.28
N PHE A 64 -5.54 -6.79 -11.50
CA PHE A 64 -4.42 -5.93 -11.83
C PHE A 64 -4.78 -4.44 -11.73
N GLY A 65 -5.95 -4.04 -12.22
CA GLY A 65 -6.43 -2.66 -12.10
C GLY A 65 -6.57 -2.24 -10.63
N SER A 66 -7.12 -3.10 -9.78
CA SER A 66 -7.23 -2.86 -8.34
C SER A 66 -5.87 -2.71 -7.66
N PHE A 67 -4.89 -3.54 -8.04
CA PHE A 67 -3.51 -3.44 -7.57
C PHE A 67 -2.85 -2.12 -7.95
N VAL A 68 -2.97 -1.70 -9.22
CA VAL A 68 -2.41 -0.43 -9.71
C VAL A 68 -3.03 0.76 -8.96
N LEU A 69 -4.35 0.79 -8.80
CA LEU A 69 -5.03 1.85 -8.04
C LEU A 69 -4.54 1.93 -6.59
N ARG A 70 -4.31 0.77 -5.96
CA ARG A 70 -3.79 0.69 -4.60
C ARG A 70 -2.35 1.18 -4.48
N LEU A 71 -1.49 0.85 -5.45
CA LEU A 71 -0.12 1.32 -5.51
C LEU A 71 -0.05 2.84 -5.71
N LEU A 72 -0.87 3.39 -6.62
CA LEU A 72 -0.95 4.83 -6.85
C LEU A 72 -1.44 5.58 -5.61
N ARG A 73 -2.41 5.01 -4.89
CA ARG A 73 -2.90 5.58 -3.62
C ARG A 73 -1.80 5.60 -2.56
N LEU A 74 -1.01 4.53 -2.45
CA LEU A 74 0.13 4.48 -1.53
C LEU A 74 1.22 5.49 -1.91
N GLY A 75 1.53 5.61 -3.20
CA GLY A 75 2.50 6.59 -3.70
C GLY A 75 2.11 8.03 -3.38
N ARG A 76 0.83 8.39 -3.55
CA ARG A 76 0.32 9.73 -3.19
C ARG A 76 0.42 10.02 -1.69
N LEU A 77 0.07 9.05 -0.84
CA LEU A 77 0.19 9.19 0.61
C LEU A 77 1.64 9.39 1.04
N LEU A 78 2.60 8.73 0.38
CA LEU A 78 4.02 8.91 0.68
C LEU A 78 4.55 10.27 0.23
N GLN A 79 4.09 10.80 -0.91
CA GLN A 79 4.44 12.14 -1.38
C GLN A 79 3.91 13.24 -0.44
N GLU A 80 2.65 13.15 -0.03
CA GLU A 80 2.03 14.12 0.89
C GLU A 80 2.81 14.22 2.22
N VAL A 81 3.22 13.08 2.77
CA VAL A 81 4.07 13.04 3.98
C VAL A 81 5.45 13.66 3.75
N ALA A 82 6.05 13.46 2.58
CA ALA A 82 7.35 14.04 2.25
C ALA A 82 7.27 15.57 2.10
N ASP A 83 6.19 16.08 1.52
CA ASP A 83 5.95 17.51 1.34
C ASP A 83 5.69 18.20 2.71
N GLU A 84 4.94 17.56 3.62
CA GLU A 84 4.75 18.04 4.99
C GLU A 84 6.07 18.15 5.75
N GLU A 85 6.92 17.10 5.68
CA GLU A 85 8.23 17.07 6.34
C GLU A 85 9.19 18.13 5.75
N ALA A 86 9.08 18.45 4.46
CA ALA A 86 9.86 19.51 3.83
C ALA A 86 9.41 20.92 4.29
N THR A 87 8.10 21.13 4.41
CA THR A 87 7.52 22.42 4.82
C THR A 87 7.79 22.72 6.31
N GLU A 88 7.77 21.70 7.17
CA GLU A 88 8.12 21.85 8.60
C GLU A 88 9.59 22.23 8.81
N LYS A 89 10.50 21.76 7.94
CA LYS A 89 11.93 22.10 7.99
C LYS A 89 12.22 23.53 7.52
N ASP A 90 11.49 24.03 6.51
CA ASP A 90 11.68 25.38 5.95
C ASP A 90 11.12 26.48 6.88
N GLY A 91 10.06 26.18 7.65
CA GLY A 91 9.46 27.15 8.59
C GLY A 91 10.15 27.27 9.95
N SER A 92 11.24 26.53 10.20
CA SER A 92 11.96 26.52 11.48
C SER A 92 13.35 27.21 11.43
N ASP A 93 13.76 27.70 10.26
CA ASP A 93 14.94 28.57 10.04
C ASP A 93 14.55 30.06 10.08
#